data_AF-A0A9E4R292-F1
#
_entry.id   AF-A0A9E4R292-F1
#
_cell.length_a   1.000
_cell.length_b   1.000
_cell.length_c   1.000
_cell.angle_alpha   90.00
_cell.angle_beta   90.00
_cell.angle_gamma   90.00
#
_symmetry.space_group_name_H-M   'P 1'
#
loop_
_entity.id
_entity.type
_entity.pdbx_description
1 polymer ?
#
loop_
_entity_poly.entity_id
_entity_poly.type
_entity_poly.pdbx_seq_one_letter_code
_entity_poly.pdbx_strand_id
1 'polypeptide(L)'
;MTKRILIAGCAQEVSTFNPVPSMYEDFSVFRGDEVIEHNAGKNSEIAGAVNLLRADGDVEVVASYSAGATSAGPLERGSWERLSGEFLDALRPFAGEIDGA
;
A
#
# COMPACT_ATOMS: atom_id res chain seq x y z
N MET A 1 3.91 -2.39 -26.44
CA MET A 1 4.49 -3.07 -25.28
C MET A 1 3.57 -2.76 -24.12
N THR A 2 3.12 -3.78 -23.38
CA THR A 2 2.28 -3.57 -22.19
C THR A 2 3.12 -2.95 -21.09
N LYS A 3 2.67 -1.83 -20.52
CA LYS A 3 3.34 -1.14 -19.41
C LYS A 3 2.96 -1.79 -18.09
N ARG A 4 3.93 -2.05 -17.22
CA ARG A 4 3.70 -2.59 -15.88
C ARG A 4 3.64 -1.48 -14.84
N ILE A 5 2.49 -1.33 -14.19
CA ILE A 5 2.29 -0.33 -13.14
C ILE A 5 2.08 -1.04 -11.80
N LEU A 6 2.89 -0.69 -10.80
CA LEU A 6 2.85 -1.26 -9.46
C LEU A 6 1.95 -0.45 -8.53
N ILE A 7 1.08 -1.13 -7.78
CA ILE A 7 0.33 -0.54 -6.68
C ILE A 7 0.96 -0.97 -5.36
N ALA A 8 1.36 0.02 -4.55
CA ALA A 8 1.88 -0.19 -3.21
C ALA A 8 1.59 1.03 -2.32
N GLY A 9 1.48 0.85 -1.00
CA GLY A 9 1.33 1.97 -0.08
C GLY A 9 1.54 1.64 1.39
N CYS A 10 1.84 2.67 2.18
CA CYS A 10 1.81 2.63 3.64
C CYS A 10 1.28 3.99 4.11
N ALA A 11 0.09 4.01 4.71
CA ALA A 11 -0.60 5.24 5.05
C ALA A 11 -1.20 5.22 6.47
N GLN A 12 -0.99 6.33 7.18
CA GLN A 12 -1.67 6.65 8.42
C GLN A 12 -1.76 8.19 8.54
N GLU A 13 -2.89 8.69 9.03
CA GLU A 13 -2.98 10.06 9.51
C GLU A 13 -2.60 10.14 10.99
N VAL A 14 -1.76 11.11 11.37
CA VAL A 14 -1.25 11.24 12.74
C VAL A 14 -1.76 12.51 13.41
N SER A 15 -2.35 12.36 14.59
CA SER A 15 -2.66 13.44 15.52
C SER A 15 -1.54 13.57 16.54
N THR A 16 -0.64 14.52 16.35
CA THR A 16 0.57 14.71 17.19
C THR A 16 0.26 14.99 18.66
N PHE A 17 -0.95 15.46 18.98
CA PHE A 17 -1.39 15.74 20.36
C PHE A 17 -2.12 14.56 21.01
N ASN A 18 -2.43 13.49 20.26
CA ASN A 18 -3.02 12.30 20.83
C ASN A 18 -1.95 11.56 21.67
N PRO A 19 -2.16 11.40 22.99
CA PRO A 19 -1.17 10.80 23.88
C PRO A 19 -1.06 9.28 23.72
N VAL A 20 -1.95 8.64 22.96
CA VAL A 20 -1.94 7.19 22.71
C VAL A 20 -1.20 6.93 21.39
N PRO A 21 0.01 6.33 21.42
CA PRO A 21 0.73 5.97 20.20
C PRO A 21 -0.04 4.93 19.40
N SER A 22 0.11 4.94 18.07
CA SER A 22 -0.25 3.77 17.26
C SER A 22 0.87 2.73 17.27
N MET A 23 0.46 1.48 17.10
CA MET A 23 1.33 0.31 17.06
C MET A 23 1.14 -0.43 15.73
N TYR A 24 2.02 -1.38 15.46
CA TYR A 24 1.91 -2.24 14.27
C TYR A 24 0.53 -2.93 14.18
N GLU A 25 -0.02 -3.34 15.31
CA GLU A 25 -1.29 -4.07 15.40
C GLU A 25 -2.51 -3.24 14.95
N ASP A 26 -2.37 -1.91 14.87
CA ASP A 26 -3.44 -1.03 14.38
C ASP A 26 -3.54 -1.03 12.83
N PHE A 27 -2.53 -1.58 12.15
CA PHE A 27 -2.47 -1.60 10.69
C PHE A 27 -3.14 -2.85 10.11
N SER A 28 -3.98 -2.62 9.11
CA SER A 28 -4.39 -3.67 8.16
C SER A 28 -3.32 -3.79 7.08
N VAL A 29 -2.67 -4.96 6.99
CA VAL A 29 -1.57 -5.23 6.06
C VAL A 29 -1.97 -6.29 5.05
N PHE A 30 -1.89 -5.96 3.76
CA PHE A 30 -2.15 -6.85 2.62
C PHE A 30 -0.88 -7.00 1.77
N ARG A 31 -0.67 -8.19 1.21
CA ARG A 31 0.55 -8.52 0.43
C ARG A 31 0.20 -9.12 -0.93
N GLY A 32 0.99 -8.78 -1.94
CA GLY A 32 0.80 -9.23 -3.31
C GLY A 32 -0.59 -8.87 -3.84
N ASP A 33 -1.24 -9.85 -4.47
CA ASP A 33 -2.55 -9.68 -5.09
C ASP A 33 -3.67 -9.37 -4.08
N GLU A 34 -3.49 -9.71 -2.80
CA GLU A 34 -4.45 -9.38 -1.74
C GLU A 34 -4.71 -7.86 -1.64
N VAL A 35 -3.73 -7.03 -2.03
CA VAL A 35 -3.88 -5.57 -2.08
C VAL A 35 -5.02 -5.17 -3.03
N ILE A 36 -5.09 -5.81 -4.19
CA ILE A 36 -6.12 -5.54 -5.19
C ILE A 36 -7.43 -6.22 -4.80
N GLU A 37 -7.37 -7.49 -4.39
CA GLU A 37 -8.55 -8.26 -4.01
C GLU A 37 -9.31 -7.61 -2.85
N HIS A 38 -8.58 -7.14 -1.83
CA HIS A 38 -9.19 -6.45 -0.69
C HIS A 38 -9.90 -5.16 -1.10
N ASN A 39 -9.42 -4.48 -2.14
CA ASN A 39 -9.97 -3.20 -2.59
C ASN A 39 -11.04 -3.34 -3.69
N ALA A 40 -11.14 -4.50 -4.34
CA ALA A 40 -12.08 -4.72 -5.43
C ALA A 40 -13.53 -4.39 -5.03
N GLY A 41 -14.20 -3.58 -5.84
CA GLY A 41 -15.58 -3.14 -5.61
C GLY A 41 -15.77 -2.08 -4.51
N LYS A 42 -14.70 -1.65 -3.83
CA LYS A 42 -14.77 -0.54 -2.85
C LYS A 42 -14.62 0.81 -3.53
N ASN A 43 -15.07 1.86 -2.85
CA ASN A 43 -14.79 3.24 -3.23
C ASN A 43 -13.49 3.73 -2.55
N SER A 44 -12.36 3.10 -2.89
CA SER A 44 -11.03 3.46 -2.38
C SER A 44 -10.12 3.97 -3.49
N GLU A 45 -9.05 4.65 -3.12
CA GLU A 45 -8.03 5.17 -4.04
C GLU A 45 -7.38 4.04 -4.84
N ILE A 46 -7.09 2.91 -4.18
CA ILE A 46 -6.54 1.71 -4.82
C ILE A 46 -7.53 1.15 -5.85
N ALA A 47 -8.81 0.99 -5.48
CA ALA A 47 -9.83 0.49 -6.39
C ALA A 47 -10.00 1.41 -7.61
N GLY A 48 -10.02 2.74 -7.38
CA GLY A 48 -10.09 3.74 -8.44
C GLY A 48 -8.92 3.66 -9.39
N ALA A 49 -7.68 3.60 -8.88
CA ALA A 49 -6.47 3.48 -9.68
C ALA A 49 -6.47 2.18 -10.50
N VAL A 50 -6.75 1.03 -9.87
CA VAL A 50 -6.80 -0.27 -10.54
C VAL A 50 -7.84 -0.28 -11.66
N ASN A 51 -9.04 0.24 -11.40
CA ASN A 51 -10.12 0.27 -12.39
C ASN A 51 -9.78 1.16 -13.59
N LEU A 52 -9.19 2.33 -13.34
CA LEU A 52 -8.77 3.24 -14.41
C LEU A 52 -7.65 2.64 -15.25
N LEU A 53 -6.61 2.10 -14.60
CA LEU A 53 -5.43 1.54 -15.29
C LEU A 53 -5.78 0.27 -16.08
N ARG A 54 -6.59 -0.64 -15.52
CA ARG A 54 -7.02 -1.85 -16.23
C ARG A 54 -7.99 -1.59 -17.38
N ALA A 55 -8.61 -0.41 -17.44
CA ALA A 55 -9.40 -0.02 -18.59
C ALA A 55 -8.54 0.34 -19.81
N ASP A 56 -7.24 0.60 -19.61
CA ASP A 56 -6.25 0.74 -20.68
C ASP A 56 -5.72 -0.66 -21.07
N GLY A 57 -5.96 -1.08 -22.31
CA GLY A 57 -5.55 -2.39 -22.81
C GLY A 57 -4.03 -2.58 -22.91
N ASP A 58 -3.24 -1.51 -22.78
CA ASP A 58 -1.79 -1.54 -22.81
C ASP A 58 -1.14 -1.45 -21.41
N VAL A 59 -1.92 -1.64 -20.33
CA VAL A 59 -1.42 -1.60 -18.94
C VAL A 59 -1.67 -2.91 -18.19
N GLU A 60 -0.60 -3.47 -17.62
CA GLU A 60 -0.65 -4.53 -16.61
C GLU A 60 -0.53 -3.90 -15.22
N VAL A 61 -1.53 -4.13 -14.36
CA VAL A 61 -1.50 -3.66 -12.96
C VAL A 61 -1.07 -4.80 -12.05
N VAL A 62 0.02 -4.60 -11.33
CA VAL A 62 0.56 -5.53 -10.32
C VAL A 62 0.55 -4.88 -8.93
N ALA A 63 0.61 -5.65 -7.85
CA ALA A 63 0.66 -5.12 -6.49
C ALA A 63 1.69 -5.84 -5.61
N SER A 64 2.15 -5.16 -4.56
CA SER A 64 3.18 -5.69 -3.64
C SER A 64 2.77 -5.64 -2.18
N TYR A 65 2.47 -4.45 -1.65
CA TYR A 65 2.22 -4.24 -0.23
C TYR A 65 1.30 -3.05 -0.02
N SER A 66 0.33 -3.21 0.88
CA SER A 66 -0.47 -2.10 1.38
C SER A 66 -0.63 -2.22 2.88
N ALA A 67 -0.25 -1.18 3.61
CA ALA A 67 -0.53 -1.05 5.04
C ALA A 67 -1.33 0.23 5.30
N GLY A 68 -2.43 0.11 6.03
CA GLY A 68 -3.27 1.25 6.40
C GLY A 68 -3.77 1.15 7.84
N ALA A 69 -3.75 2.28 8.55
CA ALA A 69 -4.37 2.41 9.86
C ALA A 69 -5.29 3.64 9.91
N THR A 70 -6.23 3.64 10.85
CA THR A 70 -7.05 4.82 11.14
C THR A 70 -6.22 5.92 11.80
N SER A 71 -6.79 7.14 11.86
CA SER A 71 -6.15 8.28 12.50
C SER A 71 -5.90 8.00 13.99
N ALA A 72 -4.65 8.14 14.44
CA ALA A 72 -4.24 7.86 15.83
C ALA A 72 -3.09 8.79 16.26
N GLY A 73 -2.51 8.56 17.44
CA GLY A 73 -1.31 9.29 17.87
C GLY A 73 -0.05 8.87 17.10
N PRO A 74 1.11 9.41 17.48
CA PRO A 74 2.37 9.09 16.81
C PRO A 74 2.63 7.59 16.74
N LEU A 75 3.08 7.11 15.57
CA LEU A 75 3.48 5.72 15.39
C LEU A 75 4.75 5.42 16.18
N GLU A 76 4.70 4.33 16.95
CA GLU A 76 5.85 3.82 17.68
C GLU A 76 7.00 3.46 16.71
N ARG A 77 8.25 3.73 17.12
CA ARG A 77 9.43 3.61 16.27
C ARG A 77 9.63 2.21 15.71
N GLY A 78 9.61 1.18 16.55
CA GLY A 78 9.79 -0.21 16.14
C GLY A 78 8.69 -0.68 15.18
N SER A 79 7.46 -0.21 15.39
CA SER A 79 6.32 -0.44 14.51
C SER A 79 6.55 0.18 13.13
N TRP A 80 7.05 1.42 13.08
CA TRP A 80 7.46 2.06 11.81
C TRP A 80 8.61 1.34 11.13
N GLU A 81 9.67 0.97 11.86
CA GLU A 81 10.82 0.25 11.32
C GLU A 81 10.40 -1.08 10.71
N ARG A 82 9.45 -1.78 11.34
CA ARG A 82 8.85 -2.99 10.80
C ARG A 82 8.04 -2.71 9.52
N LEU A 83 7.09 -1.78 9.55
CA LEU A 83 6.23 -1.47 8.40
C LEU A 83 7.06 -1.02 7.19
N SER A 84 8.01 -0.11 7.41
CA SER A 84 8.89 0.39 6.35
C SER A 84 9.85 -0.69 5.83
N GLY A 85 10.34 -1.57 6.69
CA GLY A 85 11.13 -2.74 6.29
C GLY A 85 10.34 -3.70 5.41
N GLU A 86 9.15 -4.09 5.84
CA GLU A 86 8.25 -4.97 5.07
C GLU A 86 7.87 -4.34 3.73
N PHE A 87 7.55 -3.04 3.71
CA PHE A 87 7.26 -2.30 2.48
C PHE A 87 8.42 -2.36 1.50
N LEU A 88 9.64 -2.01 1.94
CA LEU A 88 10.81 -2.04 1.08
C LEU A 88 11.15 -3.45 0.59
N ASP A 89 11.04 -4.46 1.45
CA ASP A 89 11.29 -5.85 1.07
C ASP A 89 10.28 -6.34 0.01
N ALA A 90 9.01 -5.94 0.13
CA ALA A 90 7.98 -6.28 -0.85
C ALA A 90 8.15 -5.57 -2.20
N LEU A 91 8.83 -4.42 -2.25
CA LEU A 91 9.13 -3.70 -3.49
C LEU A 91 10.34 -4.27 -4.24
N ARG A 92 11.31 -4.87 -3.55
CA ARG A 92 12.57 -5.35 -4.17
C ARG A 92 12.39 -6.26 -5.38
N PRO A 93 11.44 -7.21 -5.41
CA PRO A 93 11.23 -8.07 -6.57
C PRO A 93 10.81 -7.32 -7.85
N PHE A 94 10.33 -6.07 -7.74
CA PHE A 94 9.85 -5.27 -8.86
C PHE A 94 10.91 -4.29 -9.40
N ALA A 95 12.09 -4.24 -8.80
CA ALA A 95 13.15 -3.31 -9.20
C ALA A 95 13.62 -3.60 -10.64
N GLY A 96 13.41 -2.62 -11.54
CA GLY A 96 13.74 -2.77 -12.96
C GLY A 96 12.68 -3.50 -13.81
N GLU A 97 11.60 -3.95 -13.18
CA GLU A 97 10.53 -4.75 -13.82
C GLU A 97 9.22 -3.96 -14.03
N ILE A 98 9.20 -2.68 -13.66
CA ILE A 98 8.01 -1.82 -13.70
C ILE A 98 8.29 -0.51 -14.46
N ASP A 99 7.28 0.00 -15.13
CA ASP A 99 7.30 1.26 -15.89
C ASP A 99 6.76 2.45 -15.06
N GLY A 100 6.10 2.17 -13.94
CA GLY A 100 5.57 3.17 -13.01
C GLY A 100 5.02 2.56 -11.72
N ALA A 101 4.77 3.41 -10.73
CA ALA A 101 4.15 3.08 -9.45
C ALA A 101 3.32 4.27 -8.94
#